data_AF-A0A550GTV2-F1
#
_entry.id   AF-A0A550GTV2-F1
#
_cell.length_a   1.000
_cell.length_b   1.000
_cell.length_c   1.000
_cell.angle_alpha   90.00
_cell.angle_beta   90.00
_cell.angle_gamma   90.00
#
_symmetry.space_group_name_H-M   'P 1'
#
loop_
_entity.id
_entity.type
_entity.pdbx_description
1 polymer ?
#
loop_
_entity_poly.entity_id
_entity_poly.type
_entity_poly.pdbx_seq_one_letter_code
_entity_poly.pdbx_strand_id
1 'polypeptide(L)' 'MEISFKEFQKIDIRIGKIVEANYVIGSKNLIKILVDFGEIKKQAISGLLKWYKPEDLLNKLCVFVLNIKSRKV' A
#
# COMPACT_ATOMS: atom_id res chain seq x y z
N MET A 1 -16.35 2.02 20.64
CA MET A 1 -16.66 2.36 19.24
C MET A 1 -16.56 1.05 18.47
N GLU A 2 -17.67 0.55 17.95
CA GLU A 2 -17.75 -0.76 17.30
C GLU A 2 -18.18 -0.56 15.84
N ILE A 3 -17.70 -1.41 14.93
CA ILE A 3 -18.15 -1.42 13.54
C ILE A 3 -19.01 -2.65 13.32
N SER A 4 -20.08 -2.52 12.53
CA SER A 4 -20.87 -3.68 12.14
C SER A 4 -20.13 -4.53 11.11
N PHE A 5 -20.44 -5.83 11.06
CA PHE A 5 -19.89 -6.72 10.03
C PHE A 5 -20.22 -6.23 8.61
N LYS A 6 -21.42 -5.67 8.41
CA LYS A 6 -21.85 -5.09 7.14
C LYS A 6 -21.01 -3.89 6.72
N GLU A 7 -20.50 -3.10 7.66
CA GLU A 7 -19.57 -2.01 7.37
C GLU A 7 -18.18 -2.53 7.02
N PHE A 8 -17.68 -3.53 7.76
CA PHE A 8 -16.40 -4.18 7.46
C PHE A 8 -16.38 -4.79 6.06
N GLN A 9 -17.47 -5.46 5.65
CA GLN A 9 -17.61 -6.05 4.30
C GLN A 9 -17.53 -5.04 3.15
N LYS A 10 -17.75 -3.74 3.41
CA LYS A 10 -17.62 -2.72 2.37
C LYS A 10 -16.17 -2.40 2.04
N ILE A 11 -15.19 -2.85 2.83
CA ILE A 11 -13.77 -2.56 2.61
C ILE A 11 -13.20 -3.58 1.62
N ASP A 12 -12.62 -3.11 0.52
CA ASP A 12 -11.97 -3.96 -0.47
C ASP A 12 -10.53 -4.26 -0.02
N ILE A 13 -10.35 -5.33 0.74
CA ILE A 13 -9.07 -5.77 1.28
C ILE A 13 -8.50 -6.88 0.39
N ARG A 14 -7.27 -6.69 -0.12
CA ARG A 14 -6.59 -7.71 -0.95
C ARG A 14 -5.13 -7.86 -0.59
N ILE A 15 -4.59 -9.05 -0.84
CA ILE A 15 -3.15 -9.30 -0.81
C ILE A 15 -2.57 -8.89 -2.16
N GLY A 16 -1.47 -8.13 -2.13
CA GLY A 16 -0.74 -7.73 -3.33
C GLY A 16 0.76 -7.94 -3.16
N LYS A 17 1.44 -8.21 -4.28
CA LYS A 17 2.90 -8.35 -4.34
C LYS A 17 3.52 -7.01 -4.70
N ILE A 18 4.46 -6.52 -3.89
CA ILE A 18 5.22 -5.32 -4.21
C ILE A 18 6.21 -5.66 -5.33
N VAL A 19 6.02 -5.07 -6.50
CA VAL A 19 6.85 -5.31 -7.69
C VAL A 19 7.86 -4.19 -7.94
N GLU A 20 7.61 -3.00 -7.39
CA GLU A 20 8.56 -1.89 -7.40
C GLU A 20 8.48 -1.12 -6.08
N ALA A 21 9.60 -0.61 -5.59
CA ALA A 21 9.68 0.22 -4.41
C ALA A 21 10.79 1.27 -4.58
N ASN A 22 10.45 2.54 -4.39
CA ASN A 22 11.34 3.66 -4.65
C ASN A 22 11.22 4.74 -3.55
N TYR A 23 12.29 5.48 -3.32
CA TYR A 23 12.26 6.67 -2.49
C TYR A 23 11.37 7.75 -3.12
N VAL A 24 10.63 8.49 -2.28
CA VAL A 24 9.92 9.70 -2.72
C VAL A 24 10.88 10.88 -2.59
N ILE A 25 11.24 11.50 -3.71
CA ILE A 25 12.12 12.68 -3.74
C ILE A 25 11.52 13.78 -2.86
N GLY A 26 12.33 14.35 -1.96
CA GLY A 26 11.92 15.41 -1.04
C GLY A 26 11.17 14.93 0.21
N SER A 27 10.89 13.63 0.35
CA SER A 27 10.28 13.08 1.57
C SER A 27 11.32 12.43 2.49
N LYS A 28 11.16 12.63 3.80
CA LYS A 28 11.96 11.96 4.83
C LYS A 28 11.37 10.64 5.30
N ASN A 29 10.11 10.35 4.95
CA ASN A 29 9.34 9.26 5.56
C ASN A 29 8.63 8.35 4.56
N LEU A 30 8.54 8.74 3.28
CA LEU A 30 7.67 8.07 2.32
C LEU A 30 8.44 7.17 1.34
N ILE A 31 7.88 6.00 1.08
CA ILE A 31 8.27 5.08 0.01
C ILE A 31 7.10 4.95 -0.95
N LYS A 32 7.39 5.11 -2.25
CA LYS A 32 6.47 4.86 -3.35
C LYS A 32 6.59 3.40 -3.76
N ILE A 33 5.49 2.66 -3.72
CA ILE A 33 5.44 1.25 -4.12
C ILE A 33 4.46 1.04 -5.28
N LEU A 34 4.81 0.14 -6.19
CA LEU A 34 3.89 -0.43 -7.16
C LEU A 34 3.54 -1.84 -6.71
N VAL A 35 2.25 -2.12 -6.59
CA VAL A 35 1.73 -3.37 -6.07
C VAL A 35 0.92 -4.06 -7.14
N ASP A 36 1.24 -5.34 -7.37
CA ASP A 36 0.57 -6.24 -8.28
C ASP A 36 -0.47 -7.09 -7.54
N PHE A 37 -1.72 -7.03 -7.99
CA PHE A 37 -2.85 -7.80 -7.47
C PHE A 37 -3.31 -8.88 -8.47
N GLY A 38 -2.47 -9.25 -9.43
CA GLY A 38 -2.77 -10.21 -10.50
C GLY A 38 -3.26 -9.52 -11.76
N GLU A 39 -4.51 -9.06 -11.75
CA GLU A 39 -5.12 -8.41 -12.93
C GLU A 39 -4.80 -6.92 -13.03
N ILE A 40 -4.50 -6.28 -11.90
CA ILE A 40 -4.27 -4.85 -11.82
C ILE A 40 -2.99 -4.55 -11.02
N LYS A 41 -2.30 -3.49 -11.43
CA LYS A 41 -1.24 -2.87 -10.64
C LYS A 41 -1.71 -1.53 -10.13
N LYS A 42 -1.50 -1.26 -8.84
CA LYS A 42 -1.80 0.05 -8.22
C LYS A 42 -0.58 0.59 -7.50
N GLN A 43 -0.44 1.91 -7.56
CA GLN A 43 0.55 2.64 -6.80
C GLN A 43 0.02 2.93 -5.39
N ALA A 44 0.88 2.81 -4.40
CA ALA A 44 0.64 3.29 -3.05
C ALA A 44 1.84 4.09 -2.53
N ILE A 45 1.57 5.01 -1.60
CA ILE A 45 2.59 5.75 -0.86
C ILE A 45 2.54 5.24 0.58
N SER A 46 3.67 4.78 1.10
CA SER A 46 3.77 4.20 2.45
C SER A 46 4.72 5.01 3.32
N GLY A 47 4.37 5.23 4.59
CA GLY A 47 5.20 5.93 5.57
C GLY A 47 6.30 5.07 6.21
N LEU A 48 6.84 4.11 5.46
CA LEU A 48 7.68 3.03 5.99
C LEU A 48 9.18 3.33 6.00
N LEU A 49 9.61 4.48 5.47
CA LEU A 49 11.02 4.75 5.21
C LEU A 49 11.92 4.74 6.47
N LYS A 50 11.35 5.03 7.65
CA LYS A 50 12.07 4.98 8.93
C LYS A 50 12.39 3.55 9.40
N TRP A 51 11.70 2.56 8.85
CA TRP A 51 11.69 1.18 9.34
C TRP A 51 12.19 0.18 8.29
N TYR A 52 11.95 0.49 7.01
CA TYR A 52 12.29 -0.37 5.88
C TYR A 52 12.95 0.47 4.79
N LYS A 53 13.95 -0.10 4.12
CA LYS A 53 14.42 0.40 2.83
C LYS A 53 13.45 -0.06 1.75
N PRO A 54 13.35 0.64 0.60
CA PRO A 54 12.52 0.19 -0.51
C PRO A 54 12.86 -1.24 -0.97
N GLU A 55 14.14 -1.60 -0.94
CA GLU A 55 14.68 -2.92 -1.27
C GLU A 55 14.07 -4.02 -0.39
N ASP A 56 13.85 -3.73 0.90
CA ASP A 56 13.28 -4.68 1.87
C ASP A 56 11.81 -5.01 1.58
N LEU A 57 11.14 -4.20 0.76
CA LEU A 57 9.73 -4.36 0.42
C LEU A 57 9.54 -5.13 -0.88
N LEU A 58 10.56 -5.22 -1.73
CA LEU A 58 10.46 -5.87 -3.03
C LEU A 58 10.06 -7.35 -2.87
N ASN A 59 9.16 -7.82 -3.73
CA ASN A 59 8.59 -9.17 -3.74
C ASN A 59 7.79 -9.58 -2.49
N LYS A 60 7.62 -8.70 -1.49
CA LYS A 60 6.78 -9.01 -0.33
C LYS A 60 5.30 -9.00 -0.70
N LEU A 61 4.58 -9.93 -0.09
CA LEU A 61 3.12 -9.96 -0.09
C LEU A 61 2.62 -9.18 1.12
N CYS A 62 1.81 -8.16 0.86
CA CYS A 62 1.25 -7.29 1.89
C CYS A 62 -0.27 -7.14 1.69
N VAL A 63 -0.97 -6.75 2.75
CA VAL A 63 -2.40 -6.46 2.71
C VAL A 63 -2.62 -4.99 2.35
N PHE A 64 -3.55 -4.73 1.44
CA PHE A 64 -3.90 -3.39 0.97
C PHE A 64 -5.41 -3.20 0.96
N VAL A 65 -5.84 -1.94 1.11
CA VAL A 65 -7.23 -1.53 0.91
C VAL A 65 -7.35 -0.77 -0.41
N LEU A 66 -8.16 -1.30 -1.34
CA LEU A 66 -8.18 -0.85 -2.73
C LEU A 66 -9.26 0.21 -3.02
N ASN A 67 -10.25 0.35 -2.16
CA ASN A 67 -11.41 1.22 -2.34
C ASN A 67 -11.39 2.48 -1.45
N ILE A 68 -10.20 2.88 -0.98
CA ILE A 68 -10.01 4.20 -0.34
C ILE A 68 -9.98 5.28 -1.42
N LYS A 69 -10.70 6.39 -1.18
CA LYS A 69 -10.65 7.57 -2.04
C LYS A 69 -9.21 8.09 -2.12
N SER A 70 -8.72 8.30 -3.35
CA SER A 70 -7.37 8.82 -3.58
C SER A 70 -7.18 10.16 -2.87
N ARG A 71 -6.03 10.31 -2.21
CA ARG A 71 -5.59 11.55 -1.58
C ARG A 71 -4.18 11.86 -2.07
N LYS A 72 -3.93 13.11 -2.47
CA LYS A 72 -2.57 13.57 -2.75
C LYS A 72 -1.82 13.67 -1.41
N VAL A 73 -0.64 13.04 -1.37
CA VAL A 73 0.27 12.98 -0.22
C VAL A 73 1.54 13.71 -0.57
#